data_AF-A0A8S8XQ56-F1
#
_entry.id   AF-A0A8S8XQ56-F1
#
_cell.length_a   1.000
_cell.length_b   1.000
_cell.length_c   1.000
_cell.angle_alpha   90.00
_cell.angle_beta   90.00
_cell.angle_gamma   90.00
#
_symmetry.space_group_name_H-M   'P 1'
#
loop_
_entity.id
_entity.type
_entity.pdbx_description
1 polymer ?
#
loop_
_entity_poly.entity_id
_entity_poly.type
_entity_poly.pdbx_seq_one_letter_code
_entity_poly.pdbx_strand_id
1 'polypeptide(L)' 'MTNFYSKVLIHRKNVFKASTIMYERAANNDKIEIKTFRQVKEWLSDENGLTGAVLEDLEMGQQKRFQRQGPSLL' A
#
# COMPACT_ATOMS: atom_id res chain seq x y z
N MET A 1 2.91 -16.22 -16.22
CA MET A 1 1.82 -15.39 -15.67
C MET A 1 2.35 -13.99 -15.43
N THR A 2 1.81 -13.00 -16.13
CA THR A 2 2.38 -11.65 -16.22
C THR A 2 1.74 -10.75 -15.17
N ASN A 3 2.58 -10.19 -14.29
CA ASN A 3 2.16 -9.39 -13.14
C ASN A 3 1.72 -7.98 -13.60
N PHE A 4 0.43 -7.82 -13.92
CA PHE A 4 -0.17 -6.57 -14.42
C PHE A 4 -0.68 -5.62 -13.33
N TYR A 5 -0.59 -6.00 -12.06
CA TYR A 5 -1.15 -5.20 -10.98
C TYR A 5 -0.13 -4.22 -10.40
N SER A 6 -0.53 -2.96 -10.29
CA SER A 6 0.12 -1.97 -9.45
C SER A 6 0.03 -2.39 -7.97
N LYS A 7 1.13 -2.24 -7.24
CA LYS A 7 1.25 -2.57 -5.83
C LYS A 7 1.48 -1.30 -5.04
N VAL A 8 0.92 -1.25 -3.84
CA VAL A 8 1.16 -0.14 -2.91
C VAL A 8 1.88 -0.68 -1.69
N LEU A 9 3.05 -0.11 -1.39
CA LEU A 9 3.83 -0.44 -0.21
C LEU A 9 3.60 0.62 0.86
N ILE A 10 3.04 0.21 1.98
CA ILE A 10 2.72 1.08 3.12
C ILE A 10 3.78 0.91 4.19
N HIS A 11 4.35 2.01 4.68
CA HIS A 11 5.31 1.99 5.78
C HIS A 11 5.04 3.11 6.79
N ARG A 12 5.20 2.81 8.07
CA ARG A 12 4.89 3.74 9.17
C ARG A 12 5.96 4.81 9.40
N LYS A 13 7.19 4.59 8.91
CA LYS A 13 8.31 5.55 9.04
C LYS A 13 8.79 5.97 7.66
N ASN A 14 9.64 6.99 7.59
CA ASN A 14 10.38 7.34 6.37
C ASN A 14 11.63 6.48 6.12
N VAL A 15 12.13 5.76 7.13
CA VAL A 15 13.32 4.92 6.99
C VAL A 15 12.95 3.44 6.96
N PHE A 16 13.41 2.74 5.93
CA PHE A 16 13.31 1.29 5.79
C PHE A 16 14.51 0.61 6.46
N LYS A 17 14.27 -0.52 7.14
CA LYS A 17 15.34 -1.39 7.67
C LYS A 17 15.91 -2.34 6.62
N ALA A 18 15.34 -2.37 5.41
CA ALA A 18 15.85 -3.17 4.31
C ALA A 18 17.22 -2.63 3.84
N SER A 19 17.98 -3.46 3.13
CA SER A 19 19.23 -2.99 2.50
C SER A 19 18.93 -1.91 1.45
N THR A 20 19.88 -1.01 1.23
CA THR A 20 19.74 0.11 0.29
C THR A 20 19.31 -0.36 -1.10
N ILE A 21 19.95 -1.43 -1.61
CA ILE A 21 19.64 -1.99 -2.93
C ILE A 21 18.20 -2.52 -3.03
N MET A 22 17.61 -3.02 -1.95
CA MET A 22 16.23 -3.48 -1.96
C MET A 22 15.24 -2.31 -2.04
N TYR A 23 15.52 -1.23 -1.28
CA TYR A 23 14.72 -0.02 -1.36
C TYR A 23 14.79 0.60 -2.76
N GLU A 24 16.00 0.73 -3.32
CA GLU A 24 16.20 1.28 -4.67
C GLU A 24 15.44 0.48 -5.74
N ARG A 25 15.47 -0.85 -5.67
CA ARG A 25 14.69 -1.70 -6.59
C ARG A 25 13.18 -1.47 -6.48
N ALA A 26 12.68 -1.23 -5.27
CA ALA A 26 11.26 -0.97 -5.06
C ALA A 26 10.87 0.44 -5.51
N ALA A 27 11.70 1.43 -5.20
CA ALA A 27 11.47 2.84 -5.55
C ALA A 27 11.58 3.09 -7.07
N ASN A 28 12.46 2.35 -7.76
CA ASN A 28 12.64 2.46 -9.22
C ASN A 28 11.69 1.54 -10.01
N ASN A 29 10.70 0.93 -9.37
CA ASN A 29 9.73 0.06 -10.05
C ASN A 29 8.43 0.81 -10.29
N ASP A 30 8.12 1.09 -11.55
CA ASP A 30 6.92 1.84 -11.97
C ASP A 30 5.58 1.22 -11.52
N LYS A 31 5.60 -0.05 -11.11
CA LYS A 31 4.40 -0.75 -10.59
C LYS A 31 4.27 -0.65 -9.08
N ILE A 32 5.21 -0.03 -8.36
CA ILE A 32 5.18 0.06 -6.89
C ILE A 32 5.05 1.52 -6.48
N GLU A 33 3.93 1.85 -5.83
CA GLU A 33 3.76 3.12 -5.14
C GLU A 33 4.16 2.96 -3.66
N ILE A 34 5.18 3.67 -3.21
CA ILE A 34 5.60 3.66 -1.81
C ILE A 34 4.92 4.82 -1.07
N LYS A 35 4.18 4.52 0.00
CA LYS A 35 3.57 5.52 0.90
C LYS A 35 4.18 5.38 2.30
N THR A 36 5.02 6.33 2.70
CA THR A 36 5.59 6.42 4.06
C THR A 36 4.69 7.22 4.99
N PHE A 37 4.93 7.10 6.30
CA PHE A 37 4.11 7.68 7.37
C PHE A 37 2.64 7.28 7.30
N ARG A 38 2.37 6.08 6.79
CA ARG A 38 1.03 5.51 6.69
C ARG A 38 0.92 4.25 7.52
N GLN A 39 -0.24 4.06 8.12
CA GLN A 39 -0.61 2.81 8.77
C GLN A 39 -2.02 2.40 8.35
N VAL A 40 -2.24 1.10 8.20
CA VAL A 40 -3.59 0.55 8.01
C VAL A 40 -4.33 0.62 9.34
N LYS A 41 -5.43 1.37 9.39
CA LYS A 41 -6.31 1.46 10.56
C LYS A 41 -7.44 0.43 10.50
N GLU A 42 -8.00 0.22 9.31
CA GLU A 42 -9.12 -0.67 9.09
C GLU A 42 -9.04 -1.31 7.70
N TRP A 43 -9.44 -2.58 7.60
CA TRP A 43 -9.61 -3.27 6.33
C TRP A 43 -11.07 -3.19 5.89
N LEU A 44 -11.28 -2.95 4.61
CA LEU A 44 -12.62 -2.83 4.02
C LEU A 44 -12.91 -4.08 3.20
N SER A 45 -14.08 -4.65 3.41
CA SER A 45 -14.56 -5.83 2.69
C SER A 45 -16.04 -5.72 2.37
N ASP A 46 -16.46 -6.40 1.32
CA ASP A 46 -17.86 -6.64 0.95
C ASP A 46 -18.12 -8.16 0.83
N GLU A 47 -19.29 -8.54 0.31
CA GLU A 47 -19.67 -9.94 0.08
C GLU A 47 -18.71 -10.69 -0.86
N ASN A 48 -17.93 -9.98 -1.68
CA ASN A 48 -16.94 -10.52 -2.61
C ASN A 48 -15.50 -10.44 -2.07
N GLY A 49 -15.32 -10.13 -0.78
CA GLY A 49 -14.04 -10.14 -0.10
C GLY A 49 -13.40 -8.76 0.06
N LEU A 50 -12.06 -8.70 0.02
CA LEU A 50 -11.30 -7.50 0.38
C LEU A 50 -11.39 -6.41 -0.70
N THR A 51 -11.97 -5.27 -0.34
CA THR A 51 -12.18 -4.13 -1.25
C THR A 51 -11.19 -2.99 -1.03
N GLY A 52 -10.55 -2.89 0.13
CA GLY A 52 -9.58 -1.83 0.40
C GLY A 52 -9.16 -1.72 1.85
N ALA A 53 -8.68 -0.53 2.23
CA ALA A 53 -8.27 -0.21 3.59
C ALA A 53 -8.44 1.28 3.90
N VAL A 54 -8.63 1.62 5.16
CA VAL A 54 -8.50 2.99 5.68
C VAL A 54 -7.06 3.17 6.13
N LEU A 55 -6.38 4.16 5.57
CA LEU A 55 -5.01 4.53 5.92
C LEU A 55 -5.01 5.78 6.79
N GLU A 56 -4.25 5.72 7.87
CA GLU A 56 -3.97 6.87 8.73
C GLU A 56 -2.62 7.48 8.37
N ASP A 57 -2.60 8.81 8.27
CA ASP A 57 -1.41 9.64 8.20
C ASP A 57 -0.84 9.84 9.61
N LEU A 58 0.39 9.39 9.85
CA LEU A 58 1.03 9.52 11.16
C LEU A 58 1.68 10.90 11.37
N GLU A 59 1.80 11.74 10.34
CA GLU A 59 2.31 13.10 10.45
C GLU A 59 1.18 14.10 10.75
N MET A 60 0.01 13.92 10.12
CA MET A 60 -1.13 14.85 10.23
C MET A 60 -2.35 14.29 10.95
N GLY A 61 -2.39 12.98 11.27
CA GLY A 61 -3.54 12.31 11.87
C GLY A 61 -4.74 12.11 10.93
N GLN A 62 -4.60 12.46 9.65
CA GLN A 62 -5.69 12.39 8.67
C GLN A 62 -5.95 10.96 8.21
N GLN A 63 -7.22 10.62 7.99
CA GLN A 63 -7.62 9.28 7.58
C GLN A 63 -8.14 9.32 6.15
N LYS A 64 -7.62 8.44 5.30
CA LYS A 64 -8.00 8.36 3.89
C LYS A 64 -8.38 6.94 3.52
N ARG A 65 -9.53 6.81 2.84
CA ARG A 65 -9.97 5.55 2.27
C ARG A 65 -9.14 5.22 1.03
N PHE A 66 -8.56 4.03 1.01
CA PHE A 66 -7.84 3.48 -0.12
C PHE A 66 -8.62 2.29 -0.68
N GLN A 67 -9.01 2.36 -1.94
CA GLN A 67 -9.73 1.28 -2.62
C GLN A 67 -8.75 0.46 -3.46
N ARG A 68 -8.97 -0.85 -3.49
CA ARG A 68 -8.21 -1.76 -4.32
C ARG A 68 -8.59 -1.53 -5.78
N GLN A 69 -7.61 -1.20 -6.61
CA GLN A 69 -7.81 -1.14 -8.06
C GLN A 69 -7.45 -2.51 -8.66
N GLY A 70 -8.46 -3.37 -8.82
CA GLY A 70 -8.30 -4.71 -9.40
C GLY A 70 -9.51 -5.63 -9.13
N PRO A 71 -9.68 -6.71 -9.90
CA PRO A 71 -10.83 -7.61 -9.79
C PRO A 71 -10.90 -8.28 -8.41
N SER A 72 -12.09 -8.46 -7.84
CA SER A 72 -12.32 -9.31 -6.65
C SER A 72 -11.75 -10.70 -6.91
N LEU A 73 -10.89 -11.16 -6.00
CA LEU A 73 -10.47 -12.55 -6.01
C LEU A 73 -11.66 -13.34 -5.45
N LEU A 74 -12.46 -13.92 -6.34
CA LEU A 74 -13.27 -15.09 -6.04
C LEU A 74 -12.35 -16.29 -5.78
#